data_AF-F8JG65-F1
#
_entry.id   AF-F8JG65-F1
#
_cell.length_a   1.000
_cell.length_b   1.000
_cell.length_c   1.000
_cell.angle_alpha   90.00
_cell.angle_beta   90.00
_cell.angle_gamma   90.00
#
_symmetry.space_group_name_H-M   'P 1'
#
loop_
_entity.id
_entity.type
_entity.pdbx_description
1 polymer ?
#
loop_
_entity_poly.entity_id
_entity_poly.type
_entity_poly.pdbx_seq_one_letter_code
_entity_poly.pdbx_strand_id
1 'polypeptide(L)'
;MANARSTKTPVRPAAGLKSALQEKSRNRRQSQKTLASCEGSAARQRNDLVPNLDVEYLPTGALHSADRRVRRSAAPQSAKVQLSLKRFGICVPILIDSDGRIVHGHVVWEAARSLDLETVPVIRIEHLNDSERRALSIALNRLAETGDWDIEALKVEFEELIELDEDILATGFELAEVDTLLLEKDGDSPEDEVLPPLPPVERFSTGRYLGIGRPSTDSRRRT
;
A
#
# COMPACT_ATOMS: atom_id res chain seq x y z
N MET A 1 33.18 15.84 64.85
CA MET A 1 32.69 14.75 63.99
C MET A 1 31.93 15.37 62.83
N ALA A 2 32.44 15.26 61.61
CA ALA A 2 31.86 15.89 60.43
C ALA A 2 31.16 14.84 59.56
N ASN A 3 29.87 15.07 59.28
CA ASN A 3 29.02 14.19 58.45
C ASN A 3 29.39 14.34 56.97
N ALA A 4 29.88 13.26 56.35
CA ALA A 4 30.10 13.19 54.90
C ALA A 4 28.77 12.90 54.19
N ARG A 5 28.25 13.89 53.45
CA ARG A 5 27.14 13.71 52.50
C ARG A 5 27.65 12.94 51.28
N SER A 6 27.12 11.74 51.07
CA SER A 6 27.29 10.97 49.84
C SER A 6 26.67 11.75 48.67
N THR A 7 27.51 12.19 47.74
CA THR A 7 27.09 12.87 46.50
C THR A 7 26.68 11.82 45.48
N LYS A 8 25.37 11.69 45.25
CA LYS A 8 24.80 10.85 44.19
C LYS A 8 25.30 11.39 42.84
N THR A 9 26.11 10.62 42.13
CA THR A 9 26.60 10.97 40.78
C THR A 9 25.40 11.16 39.85
N PRO A 10 25.25 12.31 39.17
CA PRO A 10 24.14 12.50 38.25
C PRO A 10 24.32 11.57 37.05
N VAL A 11 23.32 10.73 36.79
CA VAL A 11 23.23 9.94 35.56
C VAL A 11 23.23 10.94 34.39
N ARG A 12 24.26 10.89 33.54
CA ARG A 12 24.32 11.73 32.34
C ARG A 12 23.14 11.37 31.45
N PRO A 13 22.33 12.35 30.98
CA PRO A 13 21.26 12.05 30.04
C PRO A 13 21.90 11.46 28.78
N ALA A 14 21.36 10.34 28.28
CA ALA A 14 21.78 9.75 27.02
C ALA A 14 21.76 10.84 25.94
N ALA A 15 22.92 11.11 25.34
CA ALA A 15 23.04 12.06 24.26
C ALA A 15 22.14 11.59 23.11
N GLY A 16 21.22 12.45 22.65
CA GLY A 16 20.30 12.13 21.54
C GLY A 16 18.84 11.86 21.93
N LEU A 17 18.52 11.55 23.19
CA LEU A 17 17.13 11.23 23.58
C LEU A 17 16.16 12.41 23.38
N LYS A 18 16.62 13.64 23.66
CA LYS A 18 15.81 14.86 23.47
C LYS A 18 15.56 15.16 22.00
N SER A 19 16.55 14.97 21.13
CA SER A 19 16.40 15.18 19.68
C SER A 19 15.49 14.13 19.06
N ALA A 20 15.67 12.85 19.42
CA ALA A 20 14.80 11.76 18.95
C ALA A 20 13.34 11.98 19.38
N LEU A 21 13.10 12.41 20.63
CA LEU A 21 11.75 12.72 21.12
C LEU A 21 11.13 13.95 20.42
N GLN A 22 11.95 14.97 20.12
CA GLN A 22 11.50 16.13 19.35
C GLN A 22 11.14 15.75 17.90
N GLU A 23 11.92 14.88 17.27
CA GLU A 23 11.67 14.37 15.92
C GLU A 23 10.40 13.51 15.87
N LYS A 24 10.24 12.55 16.80
CA LYS A 24 9.01 11.75 16.94
C LYS A 24 7.76 12.63 17.12
N SER A 25 7.89 13.69 17.92
CA SER A 25 6.81 14.67 18.12
C SER A 25 6.50 15.48 16.85
N ARG A 26 7.53 15.91 16.09
CA ARG A 26 7.36 16.60 14.80
C ARG A 26 6.67 15.69 13.78
N ASN A 27 7.12 14.44 13.66
CA ASN A 27 6.54 13.46 12.74
C ASN A 27 5.08 13.18 13.09
N ARG A 28 4.75 13.01 14.38
CA ARG A 28 3.36 12.87 14.84
C ARG A 28 2.50 14.08 14.51
N ARG A 29 3.02 15.31 14.70
CA ARG A 29 2.27 16.53 14.37
C ARG A 29 2.06 16.64 12.86
N GLN A 30 3.07 16.29 12.07
CA GLN A 30 2.98 16.33 10.62
C GLN A 30 1.98 15.29 10.10
N SER A 31 2.01 14.05 10.61
CA SER A 31 1.04 13.02 10.24
C SER A 31 -0.38 13.41 10.64
N GLN A 32 -0.58 13.91 11.86
CA GLN A 32 -1.89 14.41 12.31
C GLN A 32 -2.39 15.59 11.46
N LYS A 33 -1.49 16.49 11.05
CA LYS A 33 -1.83 17.60 10.16
C LYS A 33 -2.25 17.10 8.77
N THR A 34 -1.54 16.13 8.21
CA THR A 34 -1.90 15.50 6.93
C THR A 34 -3.26 14.82 7.04
N LEU A 35 -3.51 14.03 8.10
CA LEU A 35 -4.80 13.37 8.34
C LEU A 35 -5.96 14.38 8.41
N ALA A 36 -5.82 15.43 9.23
CA ALA A 36 -6.83 16.48 9.33
C ALA A 36 -7.07 17.21 8.00
N SER A 37 -6.01 17.40 7.20
CA SER A 37 -6.14 18.01 5.86
C SER A 37 -6.88 17.11 4.87
N CYS A 38 -6.70 15.79 4.94
CA CYS A 38 -7.42 14.83 4.12
C CYS A 38 -8.91 14.79 4.51
N GLU A 39 -9.22 14.78 5.80
CA GLU A 39 -10.60 14.81 6.33
C GLU A 39 -11.35 16.08 5.90
N GLY A 40 -10.67 17.23 5.85
CA GLY A 40 -11.28 18.49 5.41
C GLY A 40 -11.58 18.59 3.91
N SER A 41 -11.05 17.70 3.06
CA SER A 41 -11.16 17.77 1.60
C SER A 41 -12.48 17.22 1.03
N ALA A 42 -13.49 16.97 1.87
CA ALA A 42 -14.76 16.32 1.54
C ALA A 42 -15.68 17.03 0.51
N ALA A 43 -15.26 18.15 -0.08
CA ALA A 43 -16.11 19.04 -0.88
C ALA A 43 -16.70 18.41 -2.17
N ARG A 44 -16.24 17.23 -2.58
CA ARG A 44 -16.81 16.43 -3.70
C ARG A 44 -16.67 14.93 -3.45
N GLN A 45 -17.07 14.45 -2.29
CA GLN A 45 -17.11 13.01 -2.04
C GLN A 45 -18.16 12.34 -2.95
N ARG A 46 -17.77 11.30 -3.67
CA ARG A 46 -18.71 10.46 -4.41
C ARG A 46 -19.57 9.65 -3.44
N ASN A 47 -20.85 9.49 -3.79
CA ASN A 47 -21.77 8.63 -3.03
C ASN A 47 -21.62 7.14 -3.41
N ASP A 48 -21.03 6.86 -4.57
CA ASP A 48 -20.76 5.54 -5.12
C ASP A 48 -19.25 5.22 -5.06
N LEU A 49 -18.78 4.67 -3.94
CA LEU A 49 -17.37 4.30 -3.77
C LEU A 49 -16.97 3.03 -4.51
N VAL A 50 -17.95 2.29 -5.03
CA VAL A 50 -17.76 1.03 -5.76
C VAL A 50 -18.54 1.12 -7.08
N PRO A 51 -18.05 1.88 -8.07
CA PRO A 51 -18.66 1.89 -9.40
C PRO A 51 -18.54 0.51 -10.03
N ASN A 52 -19.48 0.13 -10.91
CA ASN A 52 -19.31 -1.07 -11.71
C ASN A 52 -18.22 -0.84 -12.76
N LEU A 53 -17.22 -1.72 -12.80
CA LEU A 53 -16.10 -1.64 -13.72
C LEU A 53 -15.97 -2.98 -14.43
N ASP A 54 -15.97 -2.93 -15.76
CA ASP A 54 -15.84 -4.10 -16.62
C ASP A 54 -14.43 -4.15 -17.23
N VAL A 55 -13.88 -5.37 -17.29
CA VAL A 55 -12.60 -5.63 -17.98
C VAL A 55 -12.92 -5.98 -19.42
N GLU A 56 -12.40 -5.18 -20.35
CA GLU A 56 -12.50 -5.39 -21.78
C GLU A 56 -11.12 -5.71 -22.36
N TYR A 57 -11.07 -6.36 -23.53
CA TYR A 57 -9.82 -6.60 -24.25
C TYR A 57 -9.85 -5.81 -25.55
N LEU A 58 -8.89 -4.90 -25.72
CA LEU A 58 -8.80 -4.04 -26.91
C LEU A 58 -7.49 -4.26 -27.65
N PRO A 59 -7.49 -4.07 -28.99
CA PRO A 59 -6.26 -4.09 -29.76
C PRO A 59 -5.27 -3.03 -29.24
N THR A 60 -3.99 -3.38 -29.08
CA THR A 60 -2.96 -2.47 -28.55
C THR A 60 -2.86 -1.16 -29.35
N GLY A 61 -3.10 -1.24 -30.68
CA GLY A 61 -3.11 -0.09 -31.58
C GLY A 61 -4.35 0.80 -31.50
N ALA A 62 -5.42 0.37 -30.84
CA ALA A 62 -6.63 1.15 -30.63
C ALA A 62 -6.51 2.13 -29.45
N LEU A 63 -5.49 1.97 -28.61
CA LEU A 63 -5.25 2.84 -27.46
C LEU A 63 -4.42 4.07 -27.87
N HIS A 64 -4.73 5.20 -27.25
CA HIS A 64 -4.04 6.47 -27.46
C HIS A 64 -3.33 6.92 -26.19
N SER A 65 -2.16 7.55 -26.35
CA SER A 65 -1.49 8.21 -25.23
C SER A 65 -2.34 9.35 -24.68
N ALA A 66 -2.16 9.67 -23.40
CA ALA A 66 -2.74 10.88 -22.81
C ALA A 66 -2.20 12.14 -23.51
N ASP A 67 -3.03 13.17 -23.63
CA ASP A 67 -2.67 14.47 -24.21
C ASP A 67 -1.47 15.12 -23.51
N ARG A 68 -1.40 14.93 -22.18
CA ARG A 68 -0.31 15.44 -21.36
C ARG A 68 0.20 14.35 -20.42
N ARG A 69 1.29 13.72 -20.82
CA ARG A 69 1.99 12.75 -19.98
C ARG A 69 2.81 13.48 -18.90
N VAL A 70 2.36 13.38 -17.65
CA VAL A 70 3.00 14.04 -16.50
C VAL A 70 4.20 13.22 -15.99
N ARG A 71 4.10 11.89 -16.01
CA ARG A 71 5.19 10.97 -15.62
C ARG A 71 5.76 10.27 -16.84
N ARG A 72 7.05 10.48 -17.13
CA ARG A 72 7.76 9.85 -18.25
C ARG A 72 8.48 8.59 -17.78
N SER A 73 8.48 7.54 -18.60
CA SER A 73 9.31 6.36 -18.39
C SER A 73 10.73 6.63 -18.88
N ALA A 74 11.71 6.12 -18.12
CA ALA A 74 13.10 6.00 -18.60
C ALA A 74 13.32 4.61 -19.22
N ALA A 75 14.33 4.48 -20.08
CA ALA A 75 14.65 3.20 -20.73
C ALA A 75 14.84 2.01 -19.75
N PRO A 76 15.54 2.17 -18.60
CA PRO A 76 15.67 1.09 -17.62
C PRO A 76 14.32 0.65 -17.04
N GLN A 77 13.42 1.59 -16.76
CA GLN A 77 12.09 1.28 -16.25
C GLN A 77 11.27 0.49 -17.28
N SER A 78 11.37 0.86 -18.56
CA SER A 78 10.68 0.13 -19.64
C SER A 78 11.17 -1.33 -19.72
N ALA A 79 12.48 -1.55 -19.61
CA ALA A 79 13.05 -2.90 -19.62
C ALA A 79 12.56 -3.76 -18.44
N LYS A 80 12.53 -3.19 -17.22
CA LYS A 80 11.98 -3.86 -16.03
C LYS A 80 10.51 -4.25 -16.21
N VAL A 81 9.70 -3.34 -16.74
CA VAL A 81 8.28 -3.61 -17.01
C VAL A 81 8.13 -4.69 -18.08
N GLN A 82 8.92 -4.67 -19.15
CA GLN A 82 8.89 -5.74 -20.15
C GLN A 82 9.28 -7.10 -19.58
N LEU A 83 10.29 -7.16 -18.70
CA LEU A 83 10.68 -8.40 -18.01
C LEU A 83 9.54 -8.92 -17.14
N SER A 84 8.96 -8.04 -16.33
CA SER A 84 7.80 -8.37 -15.49
C SER A 84 6.62 -8.88 -16.33
N LEU A 85 6.31 -8.22 -17.45
CA LEU A 85 5.27 -8.65 -18.39
C LEU A 85 5.56 -10.01 -19.02
N LYS A 86 6.81 -10.32 -19.37
CA LYS A 86 7.19 -11.64 -19.90
C LYS A 86 7.02 -12.75 -18.86
N ARG A 87 7.24 -12.45 -17.58
CA ARG A 87 7.13 -13.42 -16.48
C ARG A 87 5.69 -13.62 -16.02
N PHE A 88 4.95 -12.54 -15.79
CA PHE A 88 3.64 -12.59 -15.12
C PHE A 88 2.46 -12.27 -16.05
N GLY A 89 2.73 -11.73 -17.24
CA GLY A 89 1.69 -11.16 -18.10
C GLY A 89 1.17 -9.82 -17.57
N ILE A 90 0.06 -9.36 -18.14
CA ILE A 90 -0.61 -8.13 -17.68
C ILE A 90 -1.63 -8.50 -16.61
N CYS A 91 -1.23 -8.37 -15.34
CA CYS A 91 -2.11 -8.65 -14.19
C CYS A 91 -3.01 -7.47 -13.81
N VAL A 92 -2.64 -6.24 -14.19
CA VAL A 92 -3.40 -5.02 -13.89
C VAL A 92 -3.89 -4.39 -15.20
N PRO A 93 -5.21 -4.29 -15.43
CA PRO A 93 -5.74 -3.66 -16.64
C PRO A 93 -5.36 -2.19 -16.78
N ILE A 94 -5.23 -1.73 -18.02
CA ILE A 94 -4.95 -0.33 -18.36
C ILE A 94 -6.22 0.50 -18.20
N LEU A 95 -6.15 1.63 -17.50
CA LEU A 95 -7.31 2.51 -17.36
C LEU A 95 -7.40 3.45 -18.56
N ILE A 96 -8.56 3.49 -19.20
CA ILE A 96 -8.82 4.32 -20.39
C ILE A 96 -10.09 5.17 -20.24
N ASP A 97 -10.16 6.26 -21.01
CA ASP A 97 -11.39 7.02 -21.21
C ASP A 97 -12.31 6.35 -22.26
N SER A 98 -13.45 6.99 -22.54
CA SER A 98 -14.42 6.52 -23.56
C SER A 98 -13.82 6.46 -24.96
N ASP A 99 -12.86 7.34 -25.26
CA ASP A 99 -12.24 7.47 -26.59
C ASP A 99 -10.98 6.59 -26.73
N GLY A 100 -10.66 5.76 -25.73
CA GLY A 100 -9.47 4.90 -25.73
C GLY A 100 -8.17 5.60 -25.35
N ARG A 101 -8.22 6.82 -24.79
CA ARG A 101 -7.02 7.48 -24.25
C ARG A 101 -6.66 6.89 -22.90
N ILE A 102 -5.38 6.60 -22.72
CA ILE A 102 -4.86 6.01 -21.49
C ILE A 102 -4.82 7.05 -20.38
N VAL A 103 -5.52 6.75 -19.28
CA VAL A 103 -5.50 7.53 -18.04
C VAL A 103 -4.41 7.03 -17.11
N HIS A 104 -4.19 5.71 -17.04
CA HIS A 104 -3.13 5.08 -16.25
C HIS A 104 -2.64 3.79 -16.91
N GLY A 105 -1.36 3.46 -16.75
CA GLY A 105 -0.76 2.26 -17.33
C GLY A 105 0.03 2.50 -18.64
N HIS A 106 0.48 3.72 -18.92
CA HIS A 106 1.24 4.03 -20.15
C HIS A 106 2.48 3.15 -20.33
N VAL A 107 3.21 2.84 -19.25
CA VAL A 107 4.44 2.02 -19.35
C VAL A 107 4.12 0.56 -19.70
N VAL A 108 3.00 0.03 -19.19
CA VAL A 108 2.51 -1.31 -19.53
C VAL A 108 2.07 -1.35 -20.98
N TRP A 109 1.35 -0.33 -21.45
CA TRP A 109 0.98 -0.21 -22.87
C TRP A 109 2.20 -0.10 -23.80
N GLU A 110 3.18 0.73 -23.43
CA GLU A 110 4.44 0.86 -24.19
C GLU A 110 5.18 -0.48 -24.26
N ALA A 111 5.29 -1.20 -23.13
CA ALA A 111 5.90 -2.51 -23.08
C ALA A 111 5.12 -3.56 -23.88
N ALA A 112 3.79 -3.60 -23.77
CA ALA A 112 2.93 -4.47 -24.56
C ALA A 112 3.10 -4.24 -26.07
N ARG A 113 3.23 -2.97 -26.47
CA ARG A 113 3.51 -2.59 -27.86
C ARG A 113 4.92 -3.03 -28.30
N SER A 114 5.92 -2.91 -27.44
CA SER A 114 7.28 -3.41 -27.73
C SER A 114 7.39 -4.93 -27.80
N LEU A 115 6.44 -5.65 -27.18
CA LEU A 115 6.34 -7.10 -27.22
C LEU A 115 5.37 -7.61 -28.31
N ASP A 116 4.90 -6.73 -29.19
CA ASP A 116 3.97 -7.03 -30.29
C ASP A 116 2.70 -7.77 -29.83
N LEU A 117 2.19 -7.45 -28.63
CA LEU A 117 0.92 -8.01 -28.15
C LEU A 117 -0.25 -7.47 -28.97
N GLU A 118 -1.10 -8.36 -29.48
CA GLU A 118 -2.27 -7.98 -30.29
C GLU A 118 -3.32 -7.24 -29.46
N THR A 119 -3.62 -7.76 -28.27
CA THR A 119 -4.67 -7.24 -27.38
C THR A 119 -4.17 -7.04 -25.96
N VAL A 120 -4.73 -6.06 -25.25
CA VAL A 120 -4.46 -5.76 -23.85
C VAL A 120 -5.74 -5.64 -23.04
N PRO A 121 -5.75 -6.04 -21.75
CA PRO A 121 -6.88 -5.83 -20.86
C PRO A 121 -6.96 -4.35 -20.45
N VAL A 122 -8.16 -3.80 -20.52
CA VAL A 122 -8.46 -2.40 -20.19
C VAL A 122 -9.70 -2.31 -19.30
N ILE A 123 -9.82 -1.19 -18.59
CA ILE A 123 -11.04 -0.79 -17.89
C ILE A 123 -11.39 0.62 -18.33
N ARG A 124 -12.64 0.83 -18.76
CA ARG A 124 -13.17 2.16 -19.10
C ARG A 124 -13.71 2.85 -17.85
N ILE A 125 -13.22 4.05 -17.58
CA ILE A 125 -13.67 4.88 -16.45
C ILE A 125 -14.61 6.00 -16.90
N GLU A 126 -15.72 5.60 -17.50
CA GLU A 126 -16.73 6.52 -18.07
C GLU A 126 -17.48 7.33 -17.02
N HIS A 127 -17.58 6.80 -15.80
CA HIS A 127 -18.21 7.43 -14.65
C HIS A 127 -17.47 8.70 -14.15
N LEU A 128 -16.27 8.99 -14.68
CA LEU A 128 -15.50 10.18 -14.37
C LEU A 128 -15.57 11.18 -15.52
N ASN A 129 -15.68 12.48 -15.19
CA ASN A 129 -15.51 13.54 -16.18
C ASN A 129 -14.02 13.80 -16.48
N ASP A 130 -13.73 14.59 -17.52
CA ASP A 130 -12.36 14.81 -17.98
C ASP A 130 -11.44 15.43 -16.92
N SER A 131 -11.98 16.32 -16.07
CA SER A 131 -11.20 16.94 -15.00
C SER A 131 -10.84 15.92 -13.91
N GLU A 132 -11.77 15.02 -13.58
CA GLU A 132 -11.57 13.94 -12.62
C GLU A 132 -10.59 12.89 -13.15
N ARG A 133 -10.68 12.50 -14.43
CA ARG A 133 -9.72 11.58 -15.07
C ARG A 133 -8.29 12.13 -15.01
N ARG A 134 -8.13 13.43 -15.30
CA ARG A 134 -6.82 14.10 -15.20
C ARG A 134 -6.30 14.17 -13.77
N ALA A 135 -7.17 14.46 -12.80
CA ALA A 135 -6.80 14.45 -11.39
C ALA A 135 -6.42 13.04 -10.91
N LEU A 136 -7.19 12.02 -11.30
CA LEU A 136 -6.94 10.61 -11.00
C LEU A 136 -5.61 10.15 -11.58
N SER A 137 -5.29 10.50 -12.83
CA SER A 137 -4.00 10.19 -13.45
C SER A 137 -2.82 10.72 -12.63
N ILE A 138 -2.92 11.93 -12.10
CA ILE A 138 -1.91 12.51 -11.20
C ILE A 138 -1.88 11.76 -9.86
N ALA A 139 -3.07 11.49 -9.29
CA ALA A 139 -3.18 10.81 -8.01
C ALA A 139 -2.55 9.41 -8.05
N LEU A 140 -2.87 8.57 -9.03
CA LEU A 140 -2.31 7.22 -9.15
C LEU A 140 -0.78 7.23 -9.29
N ASN A 141 -0.26 8.17 -10.08
CA ASN A 141 1.19 8.34 -10.22
C ASN A 141 1.85 8.76 -8.89
N ARG A 142 1.24 9.69 -8.15
CA ARG A 142 1.79 10.18 -6.90
C ARG A 142 1.68 9.14 -5.78
N LEU A 143 0.55 8.45 -5.69
CA LEU A 143 0.30 7.45 -4.64
C LEU A 143 1.26 6.26 -4.77
N ALA A 144 1.64 5.89 -5.99
CA ALA A 144 2.65 4.87 -6.24
C ALA A 144 4.07 5.27 -5.77
N GLU A 145 4.34 6.56 -5.51
CA GLU A 145 5.65 7.05 -5.03
C GLU A 145 5.70 7.27 -3.52
N THR A 146 4.54 7.35 -2.84
CA THR A 146 4.46 7.78 -1.43
C THR A 146 4.40 6.62 -0.44
N GLY A 147 4.40 5.38 -0.91
CA GLY A 147 4.46 4.20 -0.04
C GLY A 147 5.89 3.93 0.42
N ASP A 148 6.02 3.44 1.66
CA ASP A 148 7.27 2.95 2.22
C ASP A 148 7.26 1.41 2.21
N TRP A 149 8.42 0.81 2.03
CA TRP A 149 8.59 -0.64 2.15
C TRP A 149 8.78 -1.03 3.61
N ASP A 150 8.14 -2.12 4.02
CA ASP A 150 8.53 -2.84 5.22
C ASP A 150 9.77 -3.67 4.88
N ILE A 151 10.95 -3.19 5.27
CA ILE A 151 12.23 -3.78 4.88
C ILE A 151 12.42 -5.16 5.48
N GLU A 152 11.97 -5.38 6.72
CA GLU A 152 12.06 -6.68 7.39
C GLU A 152 11.19 -7.71 6.67
N ALA A 153 9.93 -7.36 6.37
CA ALA A 153 9.06 -8.23 5.60
C ALA A 153 9.57 -8.47 4.18
N LEU A 154 10.06 -7.43 3.49
CA LEU A 154 10.58 -7.53 2.13
C LEU A 154 11.81 -8.44 2.05
N LYS A 155 12.68 -8.41 3.06
CA LYS A 155 13.85 -9.29 3.16
C LYS A 155 13.43 -10.76 3.23
N VAL A 156 12.50 -11.09 4.13
CA VAL A 156 11.98 -12.44 4.29
C VAL A 156 11.37 -12.94 2.98
N GLU A 157 10.54 -12.13 2.32
CA GLU A 157 9.95 -12.48 1.02
C GLU A 157 11.02 -12.75 -0.05
N PHE A 158 12.09 -11.95 -0.12
CA PHE A 158 13.16 -12.21 -1.08
C PHE A 158 13.96 -13.49 -0.77
N GLU A 159 14.22 -13.78 0.51
CA GLU A 159 14.86 -15.04 0.91
C GLU A 159 14.02 -16.25 0.46
N GLU A 160 12.70 -16.22 0.72
CA GLU A 160 11.78 -17.29 0.30
C GLU A 160 11.69 -17.42 -1.23
N LEU A 161 11.60 -16.31 -1.96
CA LEU A 161 11.57 -16.33 -3.43
C LEU A 161 12.85 -16.91 -4.03
N ILE A 162 14.02 -16.63 -3.42
CA ILE A 162 15.30 -17.20 -3.84
C ILE A 162 15.33 -18.71 -3.58
N GLU A 163 14.84 -19.18 -2.42
CA GLU A 163 14.74 -20.61 -2.11
C GLU A 163 13.82 -21.35 -3.09
N LEU A 164 12.79 -20.67 -3.61
CA LEU A 164 11.87 -21.19 -4.63
C LEU A 164 12.41 -21.10 -6.07
N ASP A 165 13.64 -20.61 -6.28
CA ASP A 165 14.26 -20.40 -7.60
C ASP A 165 13.43 -19.47 -8.51
N GLU A 166 12.79 -18.46 -7.91
CA GLU A 166 12.04 -17.44 -8.64
C GLU A 166 12.94 -16.34 -9.22
N ASP A 167 12.53 -15.75 -10.35
CA ASP A 167 13.27 -14.67 -11.00
C ASP A 167 13.06 -13.34 -10.27
N ILE A 168 13.97 -13.01 -9.36
CA ILE A 168 13.93 -11.78 -8.57
C ILE A 168 13.98 -10.52 -9.44
N LEU A 169 14.63 -10.55 -10.61
CA LEU A 169 14.69 -9.38 -11.49
C LEU A 169 13.31 -9.03 -12.07
N ALA A 170 12.41 -10.00 -12.18
CA ALA A 170 11.04 -9.78 -12.65
C ALA A 170 10.20 -8.93 -11.69
N THR A 171 10.62 -8.80 -10.43
CA THR A 171 10.00 -7.90 -9.43
C THR A 171 10.29 -6.42 -9.71
N GLY A 172 11.29 -6.13 -10.54
CA GLY A 172 11.73 -4.78 -10.87
C GLY A 172 12.83 -4.23 -9.94
N PHE A 173 13.29 -5.00 -8.96
CA PHE A 173 14.51 -4.70 -8.21
C PHE A 173 15.75 -5.10 -9.01
N GLU A 174 16.84 -4.34 -8.87
CA GLU A 174 18.16 -4.74 -9.34
C GLU A 174 18.79 -5.75 -8.36
N LEU A 175 19.62 -6.66 -8.84
CA LEU A 175 20.35 -7.61 -7.98
C LEU A 175 21.14 -6.90 -6.87
N ALA A 176 21.78 -5.78 -7.19
CA ALA A 176 22.53 -5.00 -6.20
C ALA A 176 21.63 -4.39 -5.11
N GLU A 177 20.39 -4.04 -5.42
CA GLU A 177 19.42 -3.54 -4.43
C GLU A 177 19.00 -4.68 -3.49
N VAL A 178 18.70 -5.85 -4.05
CA VAL A 178 18.34 -7.05 -3.28
C VAL A 178 19.51 -7.49 -2.41
N ASP A 179 20.72 -7.60 -2.96
CA ASP A 179 21.92 -7.96 -2.20
C ASP A 179 22.14 -6.99 -1.03
N THR A 180 21.93 -5.68 -1.24
CA THR A 180 22.05 -4.69 -0.16
C THR A 180 21.00 -4.92 0.92
N LEU A 181 19.74 -5.15 0.55
CA LEU A 181 18.64 -5.45 1.49
C LEU A 181 18.91 -6.72 2.31
N LEU A 182 19.46 -7.77 1.68
CA LEU A 182 19.77 -9.03 2.37
C LEU A 182 21.00 -8.91 3.28
N LEU A 183 22.01 -8.11 2.87
CA LEU A 183 23.26 -7.91 3.60
C LEU A 183 23.15 -6.91 4.76
N GLU A 184 22.15 -6.03 4.75
CA GLU A 184 21.81 -5.21 5.91
C GLU A 184 21.51 -6.15 7.09
N LYS A 185 22.51 -6.28 7.97
CA LYS A 185 22.39 -6.93 9.26
C LYS A 185 21.62 -6.01 10.17
N ASP A 186 20.63 -6.55 10.87
CA ASP A 186 19.95 -5.88 11.98
C ASP A 186 21.01 -5.39 12.97
N GLY A 187 21.34 -4.12 12.85
CA GLY A 187 22.58 -3.54 13.35
C GLY A 187 22.37 -2.09 13.70
N ASP A 188 21.34 -1.84 14.53
CA ASP A 188 21.31 -0.96 15.71
C ASP A 188 19.85 -0.56 16.00
N SER A 189 18.99 -1.56 16.29
CA SER A 189 17.81 -1.30 17.11
C SER A 189 18.26 -1.38 18.56
N PRO A 190 18.44 -0.26 19.28
CA PRO A 190 18.42 -0.36 20.72
C PRO A 190 17.00 -0.83 21.06
N GLU A 191 16.92 -1.87 21.89
CA GLU A 191 15.70 -2.38 22.51
C GLU A 191 15.11 -3.65 21.85
N ASP A 192 15.77 -4.79 22.10
CA ASP A 192 15.07 -5.97 22.62
C ASP A 192 14.35 -5.58 23.93
N GLU A 193 13.29 -4.76 23.84
CA GLU A 193 12.35 -4.58 24.93
C GLU A 193 11.49 -5.84 24.96
N VAL A 194 11.91 -6.81 25.79
CA VAL A 194 11.12 -7.99 26.14
C VAL A 194 9.73 -7.51 26.53
N LEU A 195 8.77 -7.62 25.61
CA LEU A 195 7.35 -7.39 25.90
C LEU A 195 6.99 -8.28 27.10
N PRO A 196 6.50 -7.71 28.21
CA PRO A 196 6.04 -8.54 29.32
C PRO A 196 4.95 -9.47 28.80
N PRO A 197 4.93 -10.74 29.24
CA PRO A 197 3.96 -11.71 28.75
C PRO A 197 2.55 -11.17 28.94
N LEU A 198 1.74 -11.22 27.87
CA LEU A 198 0.35 -10.82 27.92
C LEU A 198 -0.35 -11.55 29.07
N PRO A 199 -1.15 -10.85 29.89
CA PRO A 199 -1.93 -11.51 30.92
C PRO A 199 -2.83 -12.58 30.27
N PRO A 200 -3.03 -13.73 30.92
CA PRO A 200 -3.85 -14.79 30.35
C PRO A 200 -5.25 -14.24 30.04
N VAL A 201 -5.69 -14.46 28.81
CA VAL A 201 -7.02 -14.09 28.35
C VAL A 201 -8.01 -14.91 29.18
N GLU A 202 -8.67 -14.28 30.15
CA GLU A 202 -9.84 -14.88 30.78
C GLU A 202 -10.87 -15.07 29.67
N ARG A 203 -11.08 -16.33 29.30
CA ARG A 203 -12.21 -16.71 28.46
C ARG A 203 -13.44 -16.30 29.24
N PHE A 204 -14.08 -15.20 28.85
CA PHE A 204 -15.41 -14.87 29.32
C PHE A 204 -16.28 -16.09 29.02
N SER A 205 -16.63 -16.84 30.06
CA SER A 205 -17.60 -17.91 29.97
C SER A 205 -18.86 -17.27 29.40
N THR A 206 -19.33 -17.77 28.26
CA THR A 206 -20.54 -17.33 27.60
C THR A 206 -21.67 -17.31 28.62
N GLY A 207 -21.96 -16.12 29.13
CA GLY A 207 -23.03 -15.88 30.08
C GLY A 207 -24.34 -16.13 29.37
N ARG A 208 -25.07 -17.13 29.87
CA ARG A 208 -26.50 -17.39 29.69
C ARG A 208 -27.23 -16.29 28.91
N TYR A 209 -27.59 -16.60 27.67
CA TYR A 209 -28.72 -15.96 27.01
C TYR A 209 -29.96 -16.16 27.90
N LEU A 210 -30.37 -15.09 28.58
CA LEU A 210 -31.69 -15.04 29.22
C LEU A 210 -32.72 -14.93 28.10
N GLY A 211 -33.53 -15.97 27.94
CA GLY A 211 -34.54 -16.07 26.90
C GLY A 211 -35.59 -14.96 27.01
N ILE A 212 -35.66 -14.13 25.98
CA ILE A 212 -36.80 -13.26 25.71
C ILE A 212 -37.74 -13.96 24.71
N GLY A 213 -38.87 -14.41 25.25
CA GLY A 213 -40.18 -14.60 24.62
C GLY A 213 -40.28 -15.16 23.20
N ARG A 214 -40.66 -16.44 23.07
CA ARG A 214 -41.45 -16.89 21.92
C ARG A 214 -42.91 -16.44 22.11
N PRO A 215 -43.56 -15.82 21.11
CA PRO A 215 -45.00 -15.60 21.17
C PRO A 215 -45.76 -16.92 20.97
N SER A 216 -46.65 -17.19 21.92
CA SER A 216 -47.63 -18.28 21.90
C SER A 216 -48.58 -18.13 20.71
N THR A 217 -48.50 -19.04 19.74
CA THR A 217 -49.56 -19.25 18.76
C THR A 217 -50.52 -20.30 19.31
N ASP A 218 -51.53 -19.84 20.04
CA ASP A 218 -52.67 -20.67 20.39
C ASP A 218 -53.58 -20.78 19.16
N SER A 219 -53.59 -21.96 18.55
CA SER A 219 -54.54 -22.32 17.50
C SER A 219 -55.16 -23.66 17.84
N ARG A 220 -56.17 -23.64 18.71
CA ARG A 220 -57.15 -24.72 18.80
C ARG A 220 -58.37 -24.39 17.95
N ARG A 221 -58.55 -25.21 16.90
CA ARG A 221 -59.80 -25.42 16.18
C ARG A 221 -60.87 -26.06 17.06
N ARG A 222 -62.13 -25.92 16.58
CA ARG A 222 -63.41 -26.60 16.90
C ARG A 222 -64.29 -25.69 17.77
N THR A 223 -65.48 -25.25 17.34
CA THR A 223 -66.44 -25.70 16.31
C THR A 223 -67.15 -24.50 15.71
#